data_AF-A0A0N9IA07-F1
#
_entry.id   AF-A0A0N9IA07-F1
#
_cell.length_a   1.000
_cell.length_b   1.000
_cell.length_c   1.000
_cell.angle_alpha   90.00
_cell.angle_beta   90.00
_cell.angle_gamma   90.00
#
_symmetry.space_group_name_H-M   'P 1'
#
loop_
_entity.id
_entity.type
_entity.pdbx_description
1 polymer ?
#
loop_
_entity_poly.entity_id
_entity_poly.type
_entity_poly.pdbx_seq_one_letter_code
_entity_poly.pdbx_strand_id
1 'polypeptide(L)'
;MDNEFFRTFTAAPGVCVAQVDGSGTVVMASQQLSRRLGCHPEEVRGRHVLDVVQRDGLRGETIILMVAPDQQRAGNGAGRRKILTKMDSRILEGVAAGVPTAKLALMVDLSRGGVEYHVTNLLRKLSAPNRTSLVSKAYAEGILAAGTWPPKVVPDFVK
;
A
#
# COMPACT_ATOMS: atom_id res chain seq x y z
N MET A 1 -11.55 -6.92 -1.05
CA MET A 1 -12.60 -6.12 -0.37
C MET A 1 -13.91 -6.60 -0.93
N ASP A 2 -14.74 -7.20 -0.10
CA ASP A 2 -16.00 -7.78 -0.55
C ASP A 2 -16.97 -6.70 -0.99
N ASN A 3 -17.71 -7.01 -2.07
CA ASN A 3 -18.70 -6.16 -2.74
C ASN A 3 -19.81 -5.67 -1.77
N GLU A 4 -19.89 -6.29 -0.59
CA GLU A 4 -20.84 -5.98 0.48
C GLU A 4 -20.52 -4.66 1.20
N PHE A 5 -19.24 -4.34 1.45
CA PHE A 5 -18.87 -3.08 2.11
C PHE A 5 -19.21 -1.88 1.24
N PHE A 6 -18.96 -1.97 -0.08
CA PHE A 6 -19.34 -0.95 -1.04
C PHE A 6 -20.86 -0.72 -1.04
N ARG A 7 -21.67 -1.79 -0.98
CA ARG A 7 -23.14 -1.71 -0.98
C ARG A 7 -23.67 -0.90 0.20
N THR A 8 -23.09 -1.04 1.39
CA THR A 8 -23.48 -0.29 2.59
C THR A 8 -23.48 1.22 2.35
N PHE A 9 -22.46 1.74 1.66
CA PHE A 9 -22.36 3.18 1.39
C PHE A 9 -23.22 3.63 0.21
N THR A 10 -23.51 2.75 -0.75
CA THR A 10 -24.44 3.07 -1.86
C THR A 10 -25.89 3.22 -1.41
N ALA A 11 -26.24 2.77 -0.20
CA ALA A 11 -27.58 2.88 0.35
C ALA A 11 -27.87 4.25 1.01
N ALA A 12 -26.84 5.07 1.25
CA ALA A 12 -26.99 6.38 1.88
C ALA A 12 -27.49 7.43 0.86
N PRO A 13 -28.65 8.09 1.09
CA PRO A 13 -29.15 9.13 0.21
C PRO A 13 -28.19 10.33 0.15
N GLY A 14 -27.99 10.92 -1.03
CA GLY A 14 -27.14 12.12 -1.18
C GLY A 14 -25.63 11.86 -1.13
N VAL A 15 -25.21 10.59 -1.04
CA VAL A 15 -23.80 10.19 -1.08
C VAL A 15 -23.47 9.56 -2.43
N CYS A 16 -22.48 10.13 -3.11
CA CYS A 16 -21.90 9.55 -4.31
C CYS A 16 -20.70 8.69 -3.92
N VAL A 17 -20.72 7.40 -4.25
CA VAL A 17 -19.60 6.48 -3.95
C VAL A 17 -18.91 6.06 -5.25
N ALA A 18 -17.58 6.08 -5.24
CA ALA A 18 -16.74 5.48 -6.29
C ALA A 18 -15.62 4.65 -5.66
N GLN A 19 -15.36 3.48 -6.23
CA GLN A 19 -14.18 2.69 -5.94
C GLN A 19 -13.11 3.04 -6.97
N VAL A 20 -11.92 3.39 -6.50
CA VAL A 20 -10.76 3.70 -7.35
C VAL A 20 -9.63 2.72 -7.07
N ASP A 21 -8.83 2.44 -8.09
CA ASP A 21 -7.59 1.69 -7.93
C ASP A 21 -6.45 2.58 -7.38
N GLY A 22 -5.25 2.00 -7.21
CA GLY A 22 -4.08 2.74 -6.73
C GLY A 22 -3.60 3.86 -7.66
N SER A 23 -4.09 3.93 -8.90
CA SER A 23 -3.80 5.01 -9.86
C SER A 23 -4.82 6.15 -9.81
N GLY A 24 -5.87 6.02 -8.98
CA GLY A 24 -6.98 6.96 -8.95
C GLY A 24 -7.99 6.76 -10.09
N THR A 25 -7.92 5.63 -10.79
CA THR A 25 -8.86 5.29 -11.86
C THR A 25 -10.12 4.65 -11.28
N VAL A 26 -11.29 5.09 -11.70
CA VAL A 26 -12.58 4.57 -11.22
C VAL A 26 -12.79 3.15 -11.73
N VAL A 27 -12.83 2.18 -10.82
CA VAL A 27 -13.10 0.77 -11.10
C VAL A 27 -14.60 0.48 -11.03
N MET A 28 -15.30 1.16 -10.11
CA MET A 28 -16.73 0.99 -9.88
C MET A 28 -17.35 2.28 -9.36
N ALA A 29 -18.61 2.53 -9.69
CA ALA A 29 -19.34 3.72 -9.27
C ALA A 29 -20.76 3.36 -8.84
N SER A 30 -21.27 4.07 -7.84
CA SER A 30 -22.68 3.99 -7.44
C SER A 30 -23.60 4.54 -8.53
N GLN A 31 -24.81 4.01 -8.64
CA GLN A 31 -25.81 4.50 -9.60
C GLN A 31 -26.15 5.99 -9.38
N GLN A 32 -26.09 6.46 -8.13
CA GLN A 32 -26.34 7.87 -7.81
C GLN A 32 -25.29 8.80 -8.43
N LEU A 33 -24.01 8.42 -8.42
CA LEU A 33 -22.93 9.19 -9.07
C LEU A 33 -23.20 9.32 -10.58
N SER A 34 -23.53 8.24 -11.27
CA SER A 34 -23.86 8.26 -12.70
C SER A 34 -25.08 9.12 -13.02
N ARG A 35 -26.14 9.04 -12.19
CA ARG A 35 -27.33 9.89 -12.32
C ARG A 35 -27.00 11.37 -12.17
N ARG A 36 -26.16 11.74 -11.20
CA ARG A 36 -25.74 13.13 -10.97
C ARG A 36 -24.88 13.68 -12.10
N LEU A 37 -24.01 12.84 -12.65
CA LEU A 37 -23.17 13.18 -13.79
C LEU A 37 -23.91 13.18 -15.14
N GLY A 38 -25.13 12.65 -15.19
CA GLY A 38 -25.91 12.51 -16.42
C GLY A 38 -25.27 11.56 -17.43
N CYS A 39 -24.47 10.57 -16.98
CA CYS A 39 -23.77 9.63 -17.85
C CYS A 39 -24.02 8.17 -17.45
N HIS A 40 -23.74 7.23 -18.36
CA HIS A 40 -23.87 5.80 -18.05
C HIS A 40 -22.73 5.34 -17.12
N PRO A 41 -22.94 4.37 -16.21
CA PRO A 41 -21.89 3.85 -15.32
C PRO A 41 -20.58 3.44 -16.02
N GLU A 42 -20.69 2.90 -17.23
CA GLU A 42 -19.55 2.49 -18.07
C GLU A 42 -18.69 3.67 -18.54
N GLU A 43 -19.25 4.88 -18.65
CA GLU A 43 -18.50 6.08 -19.05
C GLU A 43 -17.67 6.67 -17.91
N VAL A 44 -18.01 6.33 -16.67
CA VAL A 44 -17.27 6.73 -15.47
C VAL A 44 -16.14 5.73 -15.22
N ARG A 45 -16.40 4.45 -15.46
CA ARG A 45 -15.40 3.39 -15.30
C ARG A 45 -14.19 3.65 -16.21
N GLY A 46 -12.99 3.48 -15.66
CA GLY A 46 -11.74 3.71 -16.38
C GLY A 46 -11.31 5.18 -16.48
N ARG A 47 -12.11 6.14 -15.98
CA ARG A 47 -11.70 7.55 -15.91
C ARG A 47 -10.91 7.84 -14.64
N HIS A 48 -10.03 8.83 -14.70
CA HIS A 48 -9.37 9.34 -13.51
C HIS A 48 -10.37 10.11 -12.64
N VAL A 49 -10.34 9.86 -11.33
CA VAL A 49 -11.37 10.39 -10.41
C VAL A 49 -11.45 11.91 -10.39
N LEU A 50 -10.32 12.61 -10.56
CA LEU A 50 -10.31 14.07 -10.61
C LEU A 50 -11.11 14.61 -11.79
N ASP A 51 -11.07 13.95 -12.95
CA ASP A 51 -11.82 14.36 -14.15
C ASP A 51 -13.33 14.15 -13.96
N VAL A 52 -13.69 13.16 -13.14
CA VAL A 52 -15.07 12.87 -12.80
C VAL A 52 -15.61 13.90 -11.82
N VAL A 53 -14.84 14.24 -10.77
CA VAL A 53 -15.23 15.17 -9.70
C VAL A 53 -15.29 16.63 -10.18
N GLN A 54 -14.48 17.01 -11.16
CA GLN A 54 -14.47 18.37 -11.72
C GLN A 54 -15.72 18.73 -12.54
N ARG A 55 -16.61 17.77 -12.83
CA ARG A 55 -17.84 18.04 -13.58
C ARG A 55 -18.88 18.72 -12.70
N ASP A 56 -19.54 19.76 -13.24
CA ASP A 56 -20.50 20.60 -12.51
C ASP A 56 -21.66 19.82 -11.85
N GLY A 57 -22.00 18.63 -12.36
CA GLY A 57 -23.04 17.75 -11.81
C GLY A 57 -22.78 17.21 -10.39
N LEU A 58 -21.59 17.44 -9.82
CA LEU A 58 -21.22 16.97 -8.47
C LEU A 58 -20.99 18.10 -7.46
N ARG A 59 -21.25 19.37 -7.81
CA ARG A 59 -21.11 20.49 -6.86
C ARG A 59 -22.07 20.32 -5.68
N GLY A 60 -21.53 20.39 -4.45
CA GLY A 60 -22.30 20.29 -3.21
C GLY A 60 -22.65 18.86 -2.79
N GLU A 61 -22.23 17.84 -3.55
CA GLU A 61 -22.43 16.44 -3.19
C GLU A 61 -21.29 15.93 -2.30
N THR A 62 -21.61 15.03 -1.37
CA THR A 62 -20.57 14.30 -0.63
C THR A 62 -20.11 13.12 -1.47
N ILE A 63 -18.81 13.09 -1.80
CA ILE A 63 -18.20 12.02 -2.57
C ILE A 63 -17.33 11.17 -1.64
N ILE A 64 -17.63 9.87 -1.55
CA ILE A 64 -16.81 8.90 -0.84
C ILE A 64 -16.00 8.11 -1.86
N LEU A 65 -14.68 8.24 -1.77
CA LEU A 65 -13.74 7.47 -2.57
C LEU A 65 -13.22 6.29 -1.77
N MET A 66 -13.51 5.08 -2.25
CA MET A 66 -12.96 3.85 -1.72
C MET A 66 -11.73 3.48 -2.52
N VAL A 67 -10.55 3.68 -1.92
CA VAL A 67 -9.31 3.17 -2.49
C VAL A 67 -9.12 1.75 -1.96
N ALA A 68 -9.38 0.76 -2.79
CA ALA A 68 -8.93 -0.59 -2.45
C ALA A 68 -7.40 -0.55 -2.51
N PRO A 69 -6.68 -0.95 -1.45
CA PRO A 69 -5.24 -1.08 -1.55
C PRO A 69 -4.98 -2.06 -2.69
N ASP A 70 -4.32 -1.55 -3.73
CA ASP A 70 -4.00 -2.33 -4.90
C ASP A 70 -3.05 -3.45 -4.46
N GLN A 71 -3.60 -4.65 -4.21
CA GLN A 71 -2.78 -5.84 -3.95
C GLN A 71 -1.86 -6.12 -5.17
N GLN A 72 -2.20 -5.57 -6.34
CA GLN A 72 -1.52 -5.81 -7.61
C GLN A 72 -0.33 -4.90 -7.90
N ARG A 73 -0.04 -3.88 -7.06
CA ARG A 73 1.27 -3.18 -7.11
C ARG A 73 2.40 -3.94 -6.43
N ALA A 74 2.14 -5.15 -5.92
CA ALA A 74 3.19 -6.08 -5.52
C ALA A 74 4.02 -6.62 -6.70
N GLY A 75 3.67 -6.33 -7.97
CA GLY A 75 4.17 -7.10 -9.10
C GLY A 75 4.92 -6.39 -10.23
N ASN A 76 4.73 -5.10 -10.50
CA ASN A 76 5.21 -4.51 -11.77
C ASN A 76 5.92 -3.17 -11.59
N GLY A 77 7.25 -3.20 -11.48
CA GLY A 77 8.10 -2.00 -11.67
C GLY A 77 9.54 -2.09 -11.17
N ALA A 78 9.83 -2.86 -10.13
CA ALA A 78 11.21 -3.08 -9.67
C ALA A 78 11.64 -4.49 -10.09
N GLY A 79 12.24 -4.63 -11.27
CA GLY A 79 12.72 -5.92 -11.78
C GLY A 79 13.37 -6.75 -10.69
N ARG A 80 12.87 -7.98 -10.49
CA ARG A 80 13.20 -9.01 -9.48
C ARG A 80 14.61 -8.91 -8.93
N ARG A 81 14.84 -7.93 -8.08
CA ARG A 81 16.17 -7.57 -7.58
C ARG A 81 16.30 -8.26 -6.24
N LYS A 82 16.82 -9.49 -6.28
CA LYS A 82 17.27 -10.21 -5.09
C LYS A 82 18.42 -9.45 -4.42
N ILE A 83 18.11 -8.48 -3.57
CA ILE A 83 19.08 -7.55 -2.95
C ILE A 83 19.36 -7.89 -1.48
N LEU A 84 18.45 -8.60 -0.82
CA LEU A 84 18.57 -8.98 0.59
C LEU A 84 19.04 -10.42 0.73
N THR A 85 19.91 -10.66 1.71
CA THR A 85 20.17 -12.03 2.18
C THR A 85 19.00 -12.50 3.04
N LYS A 86 18.90 -13.80 3.30
CA LYS A 86 17.91 -14.35 4.25
C LYS A 86 18.06 -13.78 5.67
N MET A 87 19.29 -13.41 6.06
CA MET A 87 19.54 -12.79 7.36
C MET A 87 19.08 -11.33 7.35
N ASP A 88 19.45 -10.56 6.32
CA ASP A 88 19.03 -9.16 6.17
C ASP A 88 17.50 -9.03 6.10
N SER A 89 16.81 -9.97 5.45
CA SER A 89 15.34 -9.96 5.40
C SER A 89 14.72 -10.17 6.78
N ARG A 90 15.18 -11.17 7.54
CA ARG A 90 14.74 -11.42 8.93
C ARG A 90 15.00 -10.23 9.84
N ILE A 91 16.15 -9.58 9.70
CA ILE A 91 16.50 -8.39 10.48
C ILE A 91 15.59 -7.22 10.10
N LEU A 92 15.35 -6.99 8.81
CA LEU A 92 14.43 -5.95 8.34
C LEU A 92 13.00 -6.19 8.86
N GLU A 93 12.49 -7.42 8.80
CA GLU A 93 11.18 -7.80 9.36
C GLU A 93 11.10 -7.49 10.86
N GLY A 94 12.11 -7.91 11.64
CA GLY A 94 12.17 -7.65 13.07
C GLY A 94 12.26 -6.16 13.42
N VAL A 95 13.04 -5.40 12.65
CA VAL A 95 13.12 -3.94 12.77
C VAL A 95 11.78 -3.28 12.48
N ALA A 96 11.11 -3.67 11.40
CA ALA A 96 9.81 -3.13 11.00
C ALA A 96 8.70 -3.51 12.00
N ALA A 97 8.80 -4.67 12.63
CA ALA A 97 7.91 -5.11 13.70
C ALA A 97 8.15 -4.39 15.04
N GLY A 98 9.17 -3.51 15.12
CA GLY A 98 9.52 -2.80 16.35
C GLY A 98 10.22 -3.67 17.40
N VAL A 99 10.81 -4.80 17.01
CA VAL A 99 11.50 -5.69 17.95
C VAL A 99 12.76 -4.98 18.49
N PRO A 100 12.94 -4.93 19.83
CA PRO A 100 14.15 -4.38 20.44
C PRO A 100 15.40 -5.13 19.95
N THR A 101 16.51 -4.41 19.67
CA THR A 101 17.75 -5.01 19.13
C THR A 101 18.22 -6.21 19.96
N ALA A 102 18.13 -6.13 21.29
CA ALA A 102 18.50 -7.22 22.19
C ALA A 102 17.66 -8.49 21.98
N LYS A 103 16.35 -8.36 21.74
CA LYS A 103 15.46 -9.48 21.47
C LYS A 103 15.65 -10.00 20.04
N LEU A 104 15.84 -9.10 19.08
CA LEU A 104 16.10 -9.46 17.69
C LEU A 104 17.38 -10.29 17.57
N ALA A 105 18.45 -9.91 18.29
CA ALA A 105 19.71 -10.63 18.37
C ALA A 105 19.51 -12.10 18.78
N LEU A 106 18.69 -12.35 19.82
CA LEU A 106 18.34 -13.71 20.24
C LEU A 106 17.53 -14.46 19.17
N MET A 107 16.60 -13.79 18.49
CA MET A 107 15.74 -14.41 17.47
C MET A 107 16.51 -14.84 16.21
N VAL A 108 17.61 -14.18 15.88
CA VAL A 108 18.40 -14.46 14.68
C VAL A 108 19.77 -15.08 14.98
N ASP A 109 20.01 -15.45 16.24
CA ASP A 109 21.27 -16.05 16.72
C ASP A 109 22.51 -15.21 16.38
N LEU A 110 22.44 -13.90 16.68
CA LEU A 110 23.54 -12.96 16.51
C LEU A 110 23.81 -12.20 17.81
N SER A 111 25.00 -11.61 17.90
CA SER A 111 25.26 -10.59 18.93
C SER A 111 24.46 -9.31 18.64
N ARG A 112 24.27 -8.46 19.66
CA ARG A 112 23.66 -7.13 19.47
C ARG A 112 24.41 -6.29 18.43
N GLY A 113 25.75 -6.33 18.46
CA GLY A 113 26.60 -5.66 17.48
C GLY A 113 26.46 -6.26 16.07
N GLY A 114 26.28 -7.58 15.97
CA GLY A 114 25.98 -8.25 14.70
C GLY A 114 24.66 -7.77 14.08
N VAL A 115 23.61 -7.63 14.89
CA VAL A 115 22.34 -7.06 14.42
C VAL A 115 22.53 -5.62 13.94
N GLU A 116 23.18 -4.76 14.73
CA GLU A 116 23.43 -3.36 14.34
C GLU A 116 24.26 -3.28 13.05
N TYR A 117 25.26 -4.15 12.86
CA TYR A 117 26.01 -4.24 11.61
C TYR A 117 25.10 -4.49 10.40
N HIS A 118 24.17 -5.45 10.50
CA HIS A 118 23.20 -5.71 9.43
C HIS A 118 22.23 -4.53 9.22
N VAL A 119 21.80 -3.86 10.29
CA VAL A 119 20.96 -2.65 10.18
C VAL A 119 21.71 -1.54 9.45
N THR A 120 22.98 -1.27 9.79
CA THR A 120 23.82 -0.31 9.05
C THR A 120 23.97 -0.67 7.58
N ASN A 121 24.13 -1.96 7.26
CA ASN A 121 24.18 -2.42 5.88
C ASN A 121 22.86 -2.19 5.15
N LEU A 122 21.72 -2.46 5.78
CA LEU A 122 20.39 -2.19 5.24
C LEU A 122 20.17 -0.69 4.99
N LEU A 123 20.57 0.17 5.94
CA LEU A 123 20.52 1.62 5.79
C LEU A 123 21.28 2.08 4.55
N ARG A 124 22.49 1.56 4.33
CA ARG A 124 23.28 1.87 3.14
C ARG A 124 22.63 1.34 1.86
N LYS A 125 22.16 0.09 1.86
CA LYS A 125 21.53 -0.56 0.70
C LYS A 125 20.28 0.18 0.22
N LEU A 126 19.45 0.64 1.15
CA LEU A 126 18.23 1.38 0.83
C LEU A 126 18.46 2.90 0.85
N SER A 127 19.70 3.39 1.03
CA SER A 127 20.01 4.82 1.16
C SER A 127 19.07 5.54 2.13
N ALA A 128 18.91 4.98 3.33
CA ALA A 128 18.08 5.51 4.40
C ALA A 128 18.97 6.10 5.52
N PRO A 129 18.69 7.31 6.03
CA PRO A 129 19.54 7.98 7.01
C PRO A 129 19.40 7.47 8.45
N ASN A 130 18.33 6.76 8.78
CA ASN A 130 18.08 6.22 10.12
C ASN A 130 17.12 5.03 10.08
N ARG A 131 17.00 4.32 11.21
CA ARG A 131 16.22 3.08 11.35
C ARG A 131 14.73 3.25 10.99
N THR A 132 14.13 4.40 11.30
CA THR A 132 12.73 4.68 10.95
C THR A 132 12.56 4.89 9.46
N SER A 133 13.44 5.70 8.84
CA SER A 133 13.46 5.89 7.39
C SER A 133 13.72 4.60 6.63
N LEU A 134 14.51 3.67 7.18
CA LEU A 134 14.71 2.33 6.61
C LEU A 134 13.37 1.59 6.46
N VAL A 135 12.54 1.60 7.50
CA VAL A 135 11.23 0.94 7.48
C VAL A 135 10.29 1.61 6.48
N SER A 136 10.17 2.95 6.54
CA SER A 136 9.31 3.69 5.62
C SER A 136 9.70 3.47 4.16
N LYS A 137 11.01 3.48 3.86
CA LYS A 137 11.51 3.28 2.50
C LYS A 137 11.34 1.84 2.03
N ALA A 138 11.52 0.85 2.91
CA ALA A 138 11.25 -0.54 2.59
C ALA A 138 9.77 -0.80 2.22
N TYR A 139 8.82 -0.11 2.85
CA TYR A 139 7.42 -0.15 2.43
C TYR A 139 7.18 0.61 1.11
N ALA A 140 7.75 1.81 0.95
CA ALA A 140 7.57 2.61 -0.26
C ALA A 140 8.14 1.93 -1.51
N GLU A 141 9.21 1.16 -1.37
CA GLU A 141 9.84 0.38 -2.45
C GLU A 141 9.21 -1.01 -2.66
N GLY A 142 8.19 -1.39 -1.87
CA GLY A 142 7.52 -2.68 -1.96
C GLY A 142 8.35 -3.87 -1.47
N ILE A 143 9.49 -3.63 -0.81
CA ILE A 143 10.33 -4.66 -0.19
C ILE A 143 9.58 -5.31 0.96
N LEU A 144 8.87 -4.51 1.77
CA LEU A 144 7.92 -4.99 2.77
C LEU A 144 6.51 -5.05 2.18
N ALA A 145 5.81 -6.15 2.41
CA ALA A 145 4.44 -6.34 1.97
C ALA A 145 3.49 -5.40 2.71
N ALA A 146 2.84 -4.50 1.98
CA ALA A 146 1.80 -3.64 2.53
C ALA A 146 0.59 -4.47 3.01
N GLY A 147 -0.06 -4.03 4.09
CA GLY A 147 -1.26 -4.68 4.64
C GLY A 147 -1.01 -6.02 5.34
N THR A 148 0.24 -6.44 5.52
CA THR A 148 0.60 -7.68 6.24
C THR A 148 1.18 -7.36 7.61
N TRP A 149 0.59 -7.93 8.67
CA TRP A 149 1.13 -7.88 10.03
C TRP A 149 1.22 -9.29 10.63
N PRO A 150 2.34 -9.70 11.25
CA PRO A 150 3.61 -8.97 11.35
C PRO A 150 4.26 -8.67 9.99
N PRO A 151 5.10 -7.62 9.86
CA PRO A 151 5.71 -7.22 8.60
C PRO A 151 6.51 -8.35 7.96
N LYS A 152 6.37 -8.51 6.64
CA LYS A 152 7.07 -9.53 5.85
C LYS A 152 7.75 -8.96 4.63
N VAL A 153 8.96 -9.44 4.35
CA VAL A 153 9.67 -9.10 3.11
C VAL A 153 9.09 -9.90 1.95
N VAL A 154 8.84 -9.23 0.83
CA VAL A 154 8.33 -9.87 -0.40
C VAL A 154 9.41 -10.83 -0.93
N PRO A 155 9.08 -12.11 -1.21
CA PRO A 155 10.07 -13.14 -1.56
C PRO A 155 10.98 -12.81 -2.75
N ASP A 156 10.51 -12.02 -3.71
CA ASP A 156 11.29 -11.61 -4.89
C ASP A 156 12.52 -10.76 -4.56
N PHE A 157 12.59 -10.16 -3.36
CA PHE A 157 13.75 -9.37 -2.91
C PHE A 157 14.81 -10.18 -2.16
N VAL A 158 14.55 -11.46 -1.86
CA VAL A 158 15.45 -12.34 -1.08
C VAL A 158 16.27 -13.23 -2.03
N LYS A 159 17.59 -13.28 -1.79
CA LYS A 159 18.54 -14.11 -2.55
C LYS A 159 18.30 -15.61 -2.35
#